data_AF-A0A6L6HS32-F1
#
_entry.id   AF-A0A6L6HS32-F1
#
_cell.length_a   1.000
_cell.length_b   1.000
_cell.length_c   1.000
_cell.angle_alpha   90.00
_cell.angle_beta   90.00
_cell.angle_gamma   90.00
#
_symmetry.space_group_name_H-M   'P 1'
#
loop_
_entity.id
_entity.type
_entity.pdbx_description
1 polymer ?
#
loop_
_entity_poly.entity_id
_entity_poly.type
_entity_poly.pdbx_seq_one_letter_code
_entity_poly.pdbx_strand_id
1 'polypeptide(L)' 'MDEYCLCLRDNPHFRLTRDGQGFDAHAEPMVFATYDEAYDYTLRHNTSPQLEGVSVEIVKSDA' A
#
# COMPACT_ATOMS: atom_id res chain seq x y z
N MET A 1 -0.63 9.49 -15.79
CA MET A 1 0.42 8.59 -15.27
C MET A 1 -0.30 7.51 -14.53
N ASP A 2 0.17 6.27 -14.62
CA ASP A 2 -0.38 5.18 -13.83
C ASP A 2 0.24 5.27 -12.43
N GLU A 3 -0.61 5.27 -11.41
CA GLU A 3 -0.19 5.26 -10.01
C GLU A 3 -0.62 3.93 -9.37
N TYR A 4 0.10 3.50 -8.35
CA TYR A 4 -0.15 2.23 -7.66
C TYR A 4 -0.24 2.47 -6.16
N CYS A 5 -1.12 1.75 -5.47
CA CYS A 5 -1.28 1.80 -4.02
C CYS A 5 -1.21 0.40 -3.43
N LEU A 6 -0.88 0.33 -2.14
CA LEU A 6 -0.96 -0.91 -1.36
C LEU A 6 -2.28 -0.93 -0.60
N CYS A 7 -3.05 -2.02 -0.74
CA CYS A 7 -4.30 -2.23 -0.03
C CYS A 7 -4.24 -3.51 0.81
N LEU A 8 -5.11 -3.62 1.82
CA LEU A 8 -5.34 -4.91 2.46
C LEU A 8 -6.05 -5.86 1.48
N ARG A 9 -5.52 -7.08 1.32
CA ARG A 9 -6.11 -8.10 0.45
C ARG A 9 -7.54 -8.45 0.86
N ASP A 10 -7.79 -8.46 2.16
CA ASP A 10 -9.12 -8.76 2.71
C ASP A 10 -10.07 -7.55 2.66
N ASN A 11 -9.55 -6.33 2.50
CA ASN A 11 -10.35 -5.11 2.46
C ASN A 11 -9.70 -4.03 1.56
N PRO A 12 -9.97 -4.06 0.23
CA PRO A 12 -9.31 -3.18 -0.74
C PRO A 12 -9.58 -1.68 -0.56
N HIS A 13 -10.57 -1.32 0.25
CA HIS A 13 -10.85 0.07 0.61
C HIS A 13 -9.80 0.65 1.56
N PHE A 14 -9.14 -0.19 2.35
CA PHE A 14 -8.09 0.22 3.28
C PHE A 14 -6.75 0.24 2.57
N ARG A 15 -6.23 1.45 2.35
CA ARG A 15 -4.98 1.71 1.64
C ARG A 15 -3.90 2.12 2.61
N LEU A 16 -2.66 1.74 2.33
CA LEU A 16 -1.50 2.16 3.11
C LEU A 16 -1.47 3.69 3.12
N THR A 17 -1.43 4.28 4.30
CA THR A 17 -1.39 5.73 4.47
C THR A 17 -0.07 6.30 3.96
N ARG A 18 -0.08 7.54 3.48
CA ARG A 18 1.11 8.22 2.94
C ARG A 18 2.30 8.28 3.91
N ASP A 19 2.05 8.28 5.22
CA ASP A 19 3.08 8.25 6.26
C ASP A 19 3.61 6.84 6.56
N GLY A 20 3.04 5.80 5.93
CA GLY A 20 3.35 4.41 6.19
C GLY A 20 3.18 4.05 7.65
N GLN A 21 2.15 4.62 8.32
CA GLN A 21 1.78 4.35 9.73
C GLN A 21 0.59 3.41 9.90
N GLY A 22 -0.14 3.11 8.83
CA GLY A 22 -1.09 2.00 8.81
C GLY A 22 -1.90 1.94 7.53
N PHE A 23 -3.07 1.32 7.60
CA PHE A 23 -4.04 1.32 6.51
C PHE A 23 -5.28 2.09 6.92
N ASP A 24 -5.77 2.95 6.05
CA ASP A 24 -6.97 3.75 6.28
C ASP A 24 -7.75 3.90 4.96
N ALA A 25 -9.07 4.05 5.06
CA ALA A 25 -9.96 4.16 3.91
C ALA A 25 -10.22 5.61 3.46
N HIS A 26 -9.86 6.59 4.28
CA HIS A 26 -10.15 8.00 4.11
C HIS A 26 -8.90 8.88 4.10
N ALA A 27 -7.78 8.41 4.67
CA ALA A 27 -6.51 9.11 4.61
C ALA A 27 -5.92 9.11 3.19
N GLU A 28 -5.01 10.07 2.95
CA GLU A 28 -4.26 10.12 1.69
C GLU A 28 -3.41 8.84 1.54
N PRO A 29 -3.61 8.06 0.47
CA PRO A 29 -2.87 6.81 0.29
C PRO A 29 -1.44 7.08 -0.13
N MET A 30 -0.55 6.16 0.21
CA MET A 30 0.78 6.10 -0.37
C MET A 30 0.68 5.63 -1.82
N VAL A 31 1.08 6.51 -2.74
CA VAL A 31 1.10 6.25 -4.18
C VAL A 31 2.53 5.98 -4.66
N PHE A 32 2.66 5.04 -5.58
CA PHE A 32 3.91 4.66 -6.24
C PHE A 32 3.78 4.90 -7.75
N ALA A 33 4.87 5.31 -8.40
CA ALA A 33 4.84 5.59 -9.84
C ALA A 33 4.86 4.30 -10.68
N THR A 34 5.30 3.18 -10.10
CA THR A 34 5.34 1.87 -10.77
C THR A 34 4.95 0.75 -9.82
N TYR A 35 4.52 -0.38 -10.38
CA TYR A 35 4.25 -1.60 -9.63
C TYR A 35 5.51 -2.11 -8.89
N ASP A 36 6.67 -2.04 -9.54
CA ASP A 36 7.94 -2.50 -8.97
C ASP A 36 8.34 -1.68 -7.73
N GLU A 37 8.12 -0.37 -7.74
CA GLU A 37 8.34 0.47 -6.56
C GLU A 37 7.43 0.08 -5.38
N ALA A 38 6.15 -0.20 -5.65
CA ALA A 38 5.22 -0.68 -4.63
C ALA A 38 5.64 -2.05 -4.09
N TYR A 39 6.09 -2.95 -4.96
CA TYR A 39 6.59 -4.27 -4.56
C TYR A 39 7.86 -4.18 -3.72
N ASP A 40 8.84 -3.39 -4.15
CA ASP A 40 10.07 -3.14 -3.39
C ASP A 40 9.77 -2.56 -2.00
N TYR A 41 8.76 -1.67 -1.91
CA TYR A 41 8.32 -1.13 -0.62
C TYR A 41 7.86 -2.24 0.33
N THR A 42 7.04 -3.18 -0.16
CA THR A 42 6.58 -4.32 0.67
C THR A 42 7.72 -5.21 1.13
N LEU A 43 8.72 -5.46 0.28
CA LEU A 43 9.87 -6.29 0.64
C LEU A 43 10.74 -5.63 1.70
N ARG A 44 10.96 -4.31 1.60
CA ARG A 44 11.79 -3.55 2.56
C ARG A 44 11.13 -3.39 3.92
N HIS A 45 9.80 -3.37 3.96
CA HIS A 45 9.02 -3.08 5.17
C HIS A 45 8.21 -4.29 5.65
N ASN A 46 8.48 -5.51 5.16
CA ASN A 46 7.76 -6.72 5.57
C ASN A 46 7.90 -7.06 7.07
N THR A 47 8.92 -6.53 7.75
CA THR A 47 9.09 -6.63 9.21
C THR A 47 8.61 -5.39 9.95
N SER A 48 8.07 -4.38 9.26
CA SER A 48 7.46 -3.24 9.93
C SER A 48 6.17 -3.71 10.60
N PRO A 49 5.85 -3.29 11.85
CA PRO A 49 4.71 -3.81 12.61
C PRO A 49 3.35 -3.72 11.91
N GLN A 50 3.24 -2.86 10.91
CA GLN A 50 2.01 -2.57 10.18
C GLN A 50 1.83 -3.44 8.93
N LEU A 51 2.91 -4.01 8.42
CA LEU A 51 2.93 -4.93 7.28
C LEU A 51 3.28 -6.36 7.71
N GLU A 52 3.79 -6.53 8.93
CA GLU A 52 4.10 -7.84 9.51
C GLU A 52 2.83 -8.69 9.64
N GLY A 53 2.81 -9.84 8.95
CA GLY A 53 1.67 -10.76 8.97
C GLY A 53 0.44 -10.27 8.19
N VAL A 54 0.55 -9.15 7.48
CA VAL A 54 -0.54 -8.57 6.70
C VAL A 54 -0.41 -8.94 5.23
N SER A 55 -1.47 -9.50 4.65
CA SER A 55 -1.54 -9.73 3.21
C SER A 55 -1.97 -8.46 2.49
N VAL A 56 -1.06 -7.88 1.71
CA VAL A 56 -1.33 -6.68 0.92
C VAL A 56 -1.43 -7.01 -0.57
N GLU A 57 -2.18 -6.19 -1.30
CA GLU A 57 -2.31 -6.24 -2.75
C GLU A 57 -1.90 -4.89 -3.34
N ILE A 58 -1.15 -4.93 -4.44
CA ILE A 58 -0.80 -3.73 -5.21
C ILE A 58 -1.90 -3.50 -6.23
N VAL A 59 -2.62 -2.39 -6.09
CA VAL A 59 -3.70 -2.01 -7.01
C VAL A 59 -3.31 -0.76 -7.78
N LYS A 60 -3.84 -0.63 -9.00
CA LYS A 60 -3.76 0.62 -9.75
C LYS A 60 -4.63 1.67 -9.06
N SER A 61 -4.05 2.83 -8.75
CA SER A 61 -4.78 3.99 -8.25
C SER A 61 -5.57 4.58 -9.41
N ASP A 62 -6.90 4.43 -9.38
CA ASP A 62 -7.79 5.28 -10.16
C ASP A 62 -7.70 6.68 -9.57
N ALA A 63 -6.83 7.52 -10.14
CA ALA A 63 -6.76 8.94 -9.83
C ALA A 63 -8.08 9.66 -10.17
#